data_AF-A0A014NNC8-F1
#
_entry.id   AF-A0A014NNC8-F1
#
_cell.length_a   1.000
_cell.length_b   1.000
_cell.length_c   1.000
_cell.angle_alpha   90.00
_cell.angle_beta   90.00
_cell.angle_gamma   90.00
#
_symmetry.space_group_name_H-M   'P 1'
#
loop_
_entity.id
_entity.type
_entity.pdbx_description
1 polymer ?
#
loop_
_entity_poly.entity_id
_entity_poly.type
_entity_poly.pdbx_seq_one_letter_code
_entity_poly.pdbx_strand_id
1 'polypeptide(L)'
;MKPFFIWLRHVVCQYPKRLMLSGFLFAGRALADLPPVEQPTTGGGGGTYPIIMGYIKVGGVALGLIVSVGAFLAVAHAVITSFHDIRKGKAAWTEFLIYLVVGILLILVVIYLANKAADIF
;
A
#
# COMPACT_ATOMS: atom_id res chain seq x y z
N MET A 1 -44.00 4.46 12.06
CA MET A 1 -42.83 5.33 11.78
C MET A 1 -41.71 4.56 11.05
N LYS A 2 -42.00 3.95 9.88
CA LYS A 2 -41.03 3.18 9.07
C LYS A 2 -41.10 3.40 7.53
N PRO A 3 -42.07 4.11 6.91
CA PRO A 3 -42.11 4.21 5.44
C PRO A 3 -41.20 5.31 4.86
N PHE A 4 -40.85 6.34 5.63
CA PHE A 4 -40.02 7.47 5.15
C PHE A 4 -38.54 7.07 4.91
N PHE A 5 -38.00 6.17 5.75
CA PHE A 5 -36.61 5.73 5.65
C PHE A 5 -36.33 4.86 4.42
N ILE A 6 -37.36 4.16 3.91
CA ILE A 6 -37.24 3.26 2.75
C ILE A 6 -37.19 4.05 1.44
N TRP A 7 -37.88 5.21 1.37
CA TRP A 7 -37.84 6.10 0.22
C TRP A 7 -36.48 6.81 0.08
N LEU A 8 -35.86 7.21 1.20
CA LEU A 8 -34.53 7.84 1.20
C LEU A 8 -33.42 6.89 0.71
N ARG A 9 -33.51 5.60 1.04
CA ARG A 9 -32.54 4.58 0.59
C ARG A 9 -32.59 4.34 -0.93
N HIS A 10 -33.77 4.48 -1.55
CA HIS A 10 -33.92 4.24 -2.99
C HIS A 10 -33.48 5.44 -3.85
N VAL A 11 -33.60 6.67 -3.35
CA VAL A 11 -33.16 7.87 -4.10
C VAL A 11 -31.63 7.97 -4.17
N VAL A 12 -30.90 7.56 -3.13
CA VAL A 12 -29.43 7.60 -3.13
C VAL A 12 -28.80 6.52 -4.02
N CYS A 13 -29.49 5.39 -4.25
CA CYS A 13 -28.92 4.23 -4.93
C CYS A 13 -29.20 4.16 -6.46
N GLN A 14 -29.98 5.08 -7.03
CA GLN A 14 -30.43 4.97 -8.44
C GLN A 14 -29.76 5.93 -9.44
N TYR A 15 -28.84 6.81 -9.00
CA TYR A 15 -28.24 7.81 -9.90
C TYR A 15 -26.91 7.47 -10.63
N PRO A 16 -26.16 6.37 -10.39
CA PRO A 16 -24.82 6.30 -10.98
C PRO A 16 -24.79 5.79 -12.43
N LYS A 17 -25.86 5.17 -12.95
CA LYS A 17 -25.76 4.44 -14.24
C LYS A 17 -26.05 5.25 -15.52
N ARG A 18 -26.69 6.43 -15.43
CA ARG A 18 -27.06 7.21 -16.63
C ARG A 18 -26.21 8.45 -16.88
N LEU A 19 -25.37 8.84 -15.92
CA LEU A 19 -24.42 9.96 -16.06
C LEU A 19 -23.06 9.54 -16.62
N MET A 20 -22.73 8.24 -16.60
CA MET A 20 -21.43 7.74 -17.06
C MET A 20 -21.26 7.77 -18.58
N LEU A 21 -22.34 7.70 -19.35
CA LEU A 21 -22.26 7.57 -20.81
C LEU A 21 -22.12 8.92 -21.54
N SER A 22 -22.63 10.01 -20.96
CA SER A 22 -22.48 11.37 -21.52
C SER A 22 -21.12 12.00 -21.18
N GLY A 23 -20.53 11.66 -20.02
CA GLY A 23 -19.19 12.12 -19.64
C GLY A 23 -18.07 11.55 -20.52
N PHE A 24 -18.27 10.36 -21.10
CA PHE A 24 -17.25 9.70 -21.93
C PHE A 24 -17.08 10.34 -23.32
N LEU A 25 -18.13 10.98 -23.86
CA LEU A 25 -18.12 11.57 -25.21
C LEU A 25 -17.76 13.07 -25.22
N PHE A 26 -17.72 13.72 -24.06
CA PHE A 26 -17.30 15.12 -23.89
C PHE A 26 -15.84 15.26 -23.42
N ALA A 27 -15.04 14.20 -23.53
CA ALA A 27 -13.59 14.24 -23.39
C ALA A 27 -12.98 14.94 -24.62
N GLY A 28 -13.21 16.26 -24.71
CA GLY A 28 -12.49 17.14 -25.62
C GLY A 28 -10.99 16.92 -25.45
N ARG A 29 -10.26 16.98 -26.58
CA ARG A 29 -8.83 16.74 -26.64
C ARG A 29 -8.08 17.79 -25.83
N ALA A 30 -7.88 17.53 -24.54
CA ALA A 30 -6.97 18.27 -23.69
C ALA A 30 -5.53 17.86 -24.05
N LEU A 31 -5.05 18.34 -25.21
CA LEU A 31 -3.62 18.55 -25.43
C LEU A 31 -3.25 19.81 -24.62
N ALA A 32 -3.27 19.66 -23.29
CA ALA A 32 -2.72 20.65 -22.39
C ALA A 32 -1.23 20.76 -22.71
N ASP A 33 -0.73 22.00 -22.69
CA ASP A 33 0.67 22.33 -22.40
C ASP A 33 1.03 21.68 -21.06
N LEU A 34 1.26 20.37 -21.10
CA LEU A 34 1.36 19.55 -19.91
C LEU A 34 2.73 19.88 -19.33
N PRO A 35 2.81 20.33 -18.06
CA PRO A 35 4.09 20.60 -17.42
C PRO A 35 5.03 19.40 -17.62
N PRO A 36 6.33 19.64 -17.82
CA PRO A 36 7.28 18.59 -18.14
C PRO A 36 7.15 17.47 -17.11
N VAL A 37 7.00 16.24 -17.62
CA VAL A 37 6.93 15.03 -16.78
C VAL A 37 8.14 15.05 -15.85
N GLU A 38 7.86 14.99 -14.55
CA GLU A 38 8.90 14.99 -13.54
C GLU A 38 9.84 13.83 -13.80
N GLN A 39 11.10 14.17 -14.12
CA GLN A 39 12.07 13.17 -14.51
C GLN A 39 12.34 12.27 -13.31
N PRO A 40 12.41 10.95 -13.52
CA PRO A 40 12.73 10.04 -12.44
C PRO A 40 14.11 10.40 -11.88
N THR A 41 14.21 10.44 -10.55
CA THR A 41 15.43 10.77 -9.80
C THR A 41 16.66 9.94 -10.23
N THR A 42 16.44 8.77 -10.82
CA THR A 42 17.47 7.80 -11.26
C THR A 42 17.61 7.72 -12.80
N GLY A 43 17.02 8.63 -13.58
CA GLY A 43 17.03 8.54 -15.05
C GLY A 43 16.62 9.80 -15.78
N GLY A 44 17.38 10.90 -15.63
CA GLY A 44 17.15 12.19 -16.31
C GLY A 44 18.11 12.49 -17.47
N GLY A 45 18.59 11.47 -18.18
CA GLY A 45 19.49 11.63 -19.33
C GLY A 45 18.75 11.40 -20.65
N GLY A 46 18.98 12.25 -21.66
CA GLY A 46 18.20 12.33 -22.90
C GLY A 46 17.85 10.98 -23.56
N GLY A 47 16.55 10.67 -23.59
CA GLY A 47 15.97 9.49 -24.23
C GLY A 47 14.70 9.02 -23.51
N THR A 48 13.78 8.35 -24.21
CA THR A 48 12.55 7.78 -23.60
C THR A 48 12.83 6.50 -22.79
N TYR A 49 13.83 5.72 -23.21
CA TYR A 49 14.26 4.49 -22.54
C TYR A 49 14.72 4.68 -21.07
N PRO A 50 15.63 5.62 -20.74
CA PRO A 50 16.05 5.85 -19.35
C PRO A 50 14.91 6.32 -18.44
N ILE A 51 13.94 7.07 -18.99
CA ILE A 51 12.74 7.50 -18.25
C ILE A 51 11.90 6.29 -17.84
N ILE A 52 11.62 5.38 -18.79
CA ILE A 52 10.84 4.15 -18.52
C ILE A 52 11.57 3.28 -17.49
N MET A 53 12.88 3.12 -17.62
CA MET A 53 13.68 2.34 -16.67
C MET A 53 13.67 2.97 -15.27
N GLY A 54 13.72 4.30 -15.18
CA GLY A 54 13.62 5.02 -13.91
C GLY A 54 12.31 4.74 -13.16
N TYR A 55 11.17 4.75 -13.86
CA TYR A 55 9.89 4.40 -13.24
C TYR A 55 9.80 2.94 -12.81
N ILE A 56 10.38 2.01 -13.57
CA ILE A 56 10.42 0.58 -13.19
C ILE A 56 11.24 0.38 -11.91
N LYS A 57 12.38 1.07 -11.76
CA LYS A 57 13.21 1.00 -10.55
C LYS A 57 12.47 1.48 -9.31
N VAL A 58 11.84 2.65 -9.38
CA VAL A 58 11.02 3.19 -8.28
C VAL A 58 9.81 2.27 -8.00
N GLY A 59 9.22 1.71 -9.04
CA GLY A 59 8.16 0.70 -8.93
C GLY A 59 8.62 -0.56 -8.19
N GLY A 60 9.82 -1.07 -8.47
CA GLY A 60 10.40 -2.23 -7.78
C GLY A 60 10.59 -1.98 -6.28
N VAL A 61 11.11 -0.82 -5.91
CA VAL A 61 11.24 -0.42 -4.49
C VAL A 61 9.87 -0.29 -3.81
N ALA A 62 8.89 0.30 -4.49
CA ALA A 62 7.53 0.42 -3.96
C ALA A 62 6.89 -0.95 -3.70
N LEU A 63 7.09 -1.93 -4.60
CA LEU A 63 6.62 -3.30 -4.39
C LEU A 63 7.33 -3.97 -3.20
N GLY A 64 8.64 -3.76 -3.04
CA GLY A 64 9.40 -4.24 -1.89
C GLY A 64 8.88 -3.67 -0.56
N LEU A 65 8.45 -2.40 -0.55
CA LEU A 65 7.83 -1.78 0.62
C LEU A 65 6.50 -2.45 0.99
N ILE A 66 5.65 -2.79 0.01
CA ILE A 66 4.37 -3.48 0.27
C ILE A 66 4.60 -4.84 0.94
N VAL A 67 5.60 -5.60 0.47
CA VAL A 67 5.99 -6.87 1.09
C VAL A 67 6.50 -6.66 2.52
N SER A 68 7.29 -5.60 2.74
CA SER A 68 7.81 -5.24 4.07
C SER A 68 6.69 -4.93 5.05
N VAL A 69 5.64 -4.22 4.62
CA VAL A 69 4.43 -3.97 5.41
C VAL A 69 3.76 -5.29 5.81
N GLY A 70 3.65 -6.25 4.88
CA GLY A 70 3.11 -7.58 5.17
C GLY A 70 3.89 -8.31 6.27
N ALA A 71 5.22 -8.25 6.25
CA ALA A 71 6.06 -8.84 7.28
C ALA A 71 5.84 -8.19 8.66
N PHE A 72 5.70 -6.87 8.73
CA PHE A 72 5.40 -6.17 9.98
C PHE A 72 4.03 -6.55 10.55
N LEU A 73 3.02 -6.71 9.70
CA LEU A 73 1.69 -7.16 10.14
C LEU A 73 1.75 -8.59 10.72
N ALA A 74 2.54 -9.49 10.11
CA ALA A 74 2.71 -10.85 10.63
C ALA A 74 3.39 -10.85 12.02
N VAL A 75 4.40 -10.01 12.23
CA VAL A 75 5.05 -9.86 13.55
C VAL A 75 4.07 -9.30 14.58
N ALA A 76 3.33 -8.25 14.23
CA ALA A 76 2.34 -7.67 15.13
C ALA A 76 1.30 -8.71 15.57
N HIS A 77 0.82 -9.54 14.62
CA HIS A 77 -0.10 -10.61 14.92
C HIS A 77 0.50 -11.66 15.88
N ALA A 78 1.75 -12.07 15.68
CA ALA A 78 2.43 -13.03 16.55
C ALA A 78 2.60 -12.52 18.00
N VAL A 79 2.92 -11.24 18.17
CA VAL A 79 3.07 -10.59 19.48
C VAL A 79 1.73 -10.46 20.19
N ILE A 80 0.66 -10.06 19.47
CA ILE A 80 -0.69 -9.95 20.03
C ILE A 80 -1.20 -11.31 20.54
N THR A 81 -1.02 -12.37 19.76
CA THR A 81 -1.43 -13.72 20.17
C THR A 81 -0.67 -14.16 21.42
N SER A 82 0.65 -13.94 21.47
CA SER A 82 1.47 -14.28 22.65
C SER A 82 1.03 -13.52 23.90
N PHE A 83 0.65 -12.25 23.77
CA PHE A 83 0.12 -11.48 24.89
C PHE A 83 -1.23 -12.00 25.39
N HIS A 84 -2.11 -12.42 24.49
CA HIS A 84 -3.37 -13.07 24.86
C HIS A 84 -3.15 -14.38 25.63
N ASP A 85 -2.15 -15.17 25.26
CA ASP A 85 -1.86 -16.43 25.94
C ASP A 85 -1.31 -16.23 27.36
N ILE A 86 -0.50 -15.19 27.59
CA ILE A 86 -0.07 -14.79 28.94
C ILE A 86 -1.27 -14.36 29.78
N ARG A 87 -2.17 -13.52 29.24
CA ARG A 87 -3.35 -13.05 29.98
C ARG A 87 -4.30 -14.18 30.37
N LYS A 88 -4.32 -15.27 29.60
CA LYS A 88 -5.10 -16.46 29.89
C LYS A 88 -4.39 -17.44 30.85
N GLY A 89 -3.17 -17.13 31.27
CA GLY A 89 -2.35 -18.00 32.12
C GLY A 89 -1.86 -19.27 31.41
N LYS A 90 -1.92 -19.33 30.08
CA LYS A 90 -1.49 -20.49 29.27
C LYS A 90 -0.02 -20.44 28.84
N ALA A 91 0.61 -19.27 28.97
CA ALA A 91 1.98 -19.02 28.51
C ALA A 91 2.78 -18.25 29.57
N ALA A 92 4.10 -18.44 29.57
CA ALA A 92 5.01 -17.73 30.47
C ALA A 92 5.40 -16.36 29.91
N TRP A 93 5.72 -15.41 30.80
CA TRP A 93 6.29 -14.11 30.41
C TRP A 93 7.57 -14.22 29.57
N THR A 94 8.35 -15.28 29.80
CA THR A 94 9.55 -15.60 29.01
C THR A 94 9.21 -15.93 27.55
N GLU A 95 8.10 -16.61 27.29
CA GLU A 95 7.72 -16.98 25.91
C GLU A 95 7.37 -15.74 25.09
N PHE A 96 6.64 -14.78 25.66
CA PHE A 96 6.39 -13.50 25.01
C PHE A 96 7.66 -12.72 24.71
N LEU A 97 8.64 -12.74 25.61
CA LEU A 97 9.93 -12.09 25.38
C LEU A 97 10.64 -12.70 24.15
N ILE A 98 10.59 -14.02 23.98
CA ILE A 98 11.18 -14.71 22.82
C ILE A 98 10.50 -14.25 21.53
N TYR A 99 9.17 -14.20 21.50
CA TYR A 99 8.45 -13.68 20.33
C TYR A 99 8.81 -12.22 20.02
N LEU A 100 9.05 -11.41 21.04
CA LEU A 100 9.48 -10.02 20.88
C LEU A 100 10.90 -9.94 20.30
N VAL A 101 11.84 -10.75 20.78
CA VAL A 101 13.22 -10.81 20.26
C VAL A 101 13.25 -11.29 18.80
N VAL A 102 12.54 -12.38 18.50
CA VAL A 102 12.42 -12.90 17.13
C VAL A 102 11.76 -11.87 16.22
N GLY A 103 10.75 -11.15 16.70
CA GLY A 103 10.09 -10.07 15.98
C GLY A 103 11.04 -8.93 15.62
N ILE A 104 11.85 -8.44 16.56
CA ILE A 104 12.85 -7.40 16.30
C ILE A 104 13.88 -7.89 15.28
N LEU A 105 14.36 -9.13 15.43
CA LEU A 105 15.35 -9.71 14.50
C LEU A 105 14.80 -9.78 13.07
N LEU A 106 13.55 -10.21 12.90
CA LEU A 106 12.88 -10.21 11.60
C LEU A 106 12.79 -8.79 11.00
N ILE A 107 12.37 -7.81 11.81
CA ILE A 107 12.25 -6.41 11.38
C ILE A 107 13.60 -5.87 10.88
N LEU A 108 14.69 -6.14 11.61
CA LEU A 108 16.04 -5.72 11.20
C LEU A 108 16.45 -6.33 9.86
N VAL A 109 16.19 -7.63 9.67
CA VAL A 109 16.49 -8.31 8.40
C VAL A 109 15.69 -7.72 7.24
N VAL A 110 14.39 -7.45 7.44
CA VAL A 110 13.52 -6.86 6.41
C VAL A 110 13.99 -5.46 6.04
N ILE A 111 14.27 -4.59 7.02
CA ILE A 111 14.77 -3.23 6.77
C ILE A 111 16.12 -3.28 6.04
N TYR A 112 17.01 -4.19 6.44
CA TYR A 112 18.29 -4.38 5.79
C TYR A 112 18.13 -4.76 4.31
N LEU A 113 17.28 -5.76 4.02
CA LEU A 113 17.02 -6.21 2.66
C LEU A 113 16.32 -5.12 1.83
N ALA A 114 15.39 -4.36 2.40
CA ALA A 114 14.73 -3.26 1.71
C ALA A 114 15.72 -2.15 1.31
N ASN A 115 16.62 -1.77 2.22
CA ASN A 115 17.68 -0.80 1.92
C ASN A 115 18.66 -1.33 0.87
N LYS A 116 19.05 -2.61 0.95
CA LYS A 116 19.91 -3.21 -0.08
C LYS A 116 19.25 -3.37 -1.42
N ALA A 117 17.94 -3.63 -1.47
CA ALA A 117 17.20 -3.60 -2.71
C ALA A 117 17.19 -2.17 -3.29
N ALA A 118 16.88 -1.16 -2.47
CA ALA A 118 16.86 0.24 -2.90
C ALA A 118 18.22 0.76 -3.39
N ASP A 119 19.34 0.26 -2.85
CA ASP A 119 20.69 0.60 -3.33
C ASP A 119 21.00 0.00 -4.72
N ILE A 120 20.45 -1.18 -5.03
CA ILE A 120 20.73 -1.91 -6.29
C ILE A 120 19.87 -1.39 -7.45
N PHE A 121 18.64 -0.95 -7.15
CA PHE A 121 17.70 -0.42 -8.13
C PHE A 121 17.98 1.05 -8.47
#